data_AF-A0A7G9W5H8-F1
#
_entry.id   AF-A0A7G9W5H8-F1
#
_cell.length_a   1.000
_cell.length_b   1.000
_cell.length_c   1.000
_cell.angle_alpha   90.00
_cell.angle_beta   90.00
_cell.angle_gamma   90.00
#
_symmetry.space_group_name_H-M   'P 1'
#
loop_
_entity.id
_entity.type
_entity.pdbx_description
1 polymer ?
#
loop_
_entity_poly.entity_id
_entity_poly.type
_entity_poly.pdbx_seq_one_letter_code
_entity_poly.pdbx_strand_id
1 'polypeptide(L)'
;MSSLKNLSSEDFHDELAEISRCLEVVNRGYGSLKIICSEDDNSTSTIINSTKEQGLDNNFVLTEIKISNEFKVTSLQELYSNIMQNLIVQRQGVITPTSFEAIFQIWLERIRSYPDKNVAQGEIFSIISELEKHSVVFAKAFLSYIKSKINGDSESSSALASLLMGKNEDNCTVGDKGLDQKQHEPIKFLKAFAKLVQYIGFSGILIIVDDLQLVLNERSDLRAGCYDVLKSLLDAIKSDTLQGCMFLFGSTYDIVEDQLRGFYSDYGLCQRLGSMDHRNTDTYDVKNTVMFVK
;
A
#
# COMPACT_ATOMS: atom_id res chain seq x y z
N MET A 1 -14.35 -34.70 13.71
CA MET A 1 -14.81 -33.50 14.46
C MET A 1 -13.59 -32.95 15.15
N SER A 2 -12.83 -32.12 14.43
CA SER A 2 -11.60 -31.49 14.94
C SER A 2 -12.00 -30.19 15.62
N SER A 3 -11.56 -30.03 16.87
CA SER A 3 -11.80 -28.84 17.68
C SER A 3 -11.21 -27.61 16.99
N LEU A 4 -12.07 -26.65 16.64
CA LEU A 4 -11.67 -25.27 16.34
C LEU A 4 -11.02 -24.72 17.62
N LYS A 5 -9.69 -24.72 17.69
CA LYS A 5 -8.97 -23.86 18.64
C LYS A 5 -9.32 -22.43 18.24
N ASN A 6 -9.96 -21.70 19.14
CA ASN A 6 -10.04 -20.25 19.04
C ASN A 6 -8.61 -19.73 19.25
N LEU A 7 -7.89 -19.48 18.16
CA LEU A 7 -6.60 -18.78 18.17
C LEU A 7 -6.86 -17.37 18.72
N SER A 8 -6.14 -16.99 19.77
CA SER A 8 -6.20 -15.63 20.31
C SER A 8 -4.99 -14.83 19.82
N SER A 9 -5.08 -13.50 19.83
CA SER A 9 -3.93 -12.64 19.51
C SER A 9 -2.75 -12.82 20.47
N GLU A 10 -2.93 -13.50 21.61
CA GLU A 10 -1.86 -13.84 22.55
C GLU A 10 -0.93 -14.94 22.01
N ASP A 11 -1.40 -15.79 21.09
CA ASP A 11 -0.61 -16.87 20.51
C ASP A 11 0.47 -16.37 19.53
N PHE A 12 0.37 -15.12 19.06
CA PHE A 12 1.24 -14.50 18.02
C PHE A 12 1.98 -13.25 18.52
N HIS A 13 2.41 -13.27 19.79
CA HIS A 13 2.96 -12.08 20.45
C HIS A 13 4.18 -11.48 19.72
N ASP A 14 5.12 -12.32 19.30
CA ASP A 14 6.38 -11.88 18.69
C ASP A 14 6.17 -11.33 17.27
N GLU A 15 5.30 -11.97 16.49
CA GLU A 15 4.90 -11.52 15.15
C GLU A 15 4.19 -10.17 15.21
N LEU A 16 3.23 -10.03 16.12
CA LEU A 16 2.50 -8.77 16.29
C LEU A 16 3.39 -7.66 16.84
N ALA A 17 4.35 -7.97 17.71
CA ALA A 17 5.33 -7.00 18.19
C ALA A 17 6.25 -6.51 17.06
N GLU A 18 6.68 -7.39 16.16
CA GLU A 18 7.48 -7.02 14.99
C GLU A 18 6.67 -6.20 13.98
N ILE A 19 5.39 -6.53 13.77
CA ILE A 19 4.47 -5.73 12.95
C ILE A 19 4.30 -4.33 13.54
N SER A 20 4.06 -4.22 14.86
CA SER A 20 4.01 -2.94 15.57
C SER A 20 5.30 -2.14 15.38
N ARG A 21 6.46 -2.78 15.50
CA ARG A 21 7.76 -2.15 15.23
C ARG A 21 7.86 -1.65 13.79
N CYS A 22 7.37 -2.41 12.81
CA CYS A 22 7.32 -2.00 11.41
C CYS A 22 6.43 -0.77 11.20
N LEU A 23 5.24 -0.74 11.78
CA LEU A 23 4.35 0.42 11.75
C LEU A 23 5.04 1.65 12.34
N GLU A 24 5.74 1.52 13.46
CA GLU A 24 6.48 2.63 14.07
C GLU A 24 7.62 3.14 13.16
N VAL A 25 8.35 2.24 12.51
CA VAL A 25 9.37 2.59 11.52
C VAL A 25 8.77 3.37 10.35
N VAL A 26 7.60 2.97 9.86
CA VAL A 26 6.91 3.70 8.78
C VAL A 26 6.44 5.08 9.23
N ASN A 27 5.90 5.19 10.44
CA ASN A 27 5.52 6.48 11.03
C ASN A 27 6.72 7.45 11.16
N ARG A 28 7.93 6.91 11.40
CA ARG A 28 9.18 7.69 11.43
C ARG A 28 9.72 8.07 10.04
N GLY A 29 8.99 7.74 8.96
CA GLY A 29 9.34 8.13 7.60
C GLY A 29 10.21 7.14 6.85
N TYR A 30 10.13 5.85 7.17
CA TYR A 30 10.74 4.76 6.40
C TYR A 30 9.68 3.91 5.69
N GLY A 31 10.10 2.97 4.85
CA GLY A 31 9.22 1.95 4.27
C GLY A 31 9.43 0.60 4.94
N SER A 32 8.41 -0.26 4.96
CA SER A 32 8.55 -1.64 5.41
C SER A 32 7.81 -2.61 4.48
N LEU A 33 8.33 -3.82 4.32
CA LEU A 33 7.66 -4.92 3.63
C LEU A 33 7.89 -6.21 4.40
N LYS A 34 6.80 -6.89 4.73
CA LYS A 34 6.79 -8.21 5.36
C LYS A 34 5.88 -9.16 4.60
N ILE A 35 6.25 -10.43 4.61
CA ILE A 35 5.46 -11.55 4.08
C ILE A 35 5.24 -12.50 5.24
N ILE A 36 3.99 -12.72 5.62
CA ILE A 36 3.58 -13.73 6.59
C ILE A 36 3.34 -15.02 5.81
N CYS A 37 3.97 -16.09 6.27
CA CYS A 37 3.72 -17.45 5.81
C CYS A 37 3.25 -18.27 7.02
N SER A 38 2.10 -18.94 6.93
CA SER A 38 1.59 -19.84 7.99
C SER A 38 1.29 -21.26 7.48
N GLU A 39 1.11 -22.20 8.40
CA GLU A 39 0.63 -23.55 8.06
C GLU A 39 -0.81 -23.56 7.55
N ASP A 40 -1.66 -22.69 8.10
CA ASP A 40 -3.08 -22.61 7.75
C ASP A 40 -3.58 -21.18 7.58
N ASP A 41 -4.65 -21.01 6.80
CA ASP A 41 -5.24 -19.70 6.47
C ASP A 41 -5.80 -18.97 7.71
N ASN A 42 -6.19 -19.67 8.78
CA ASN A 42 -6.76 -19.01 9.97
C ASN A 42 -5.69 -18.25 10.74
N SER A 43 -4.50 -18.81 10.85
CA SER A 43 -3.36 -18.17 11.52
C SER A 43 -2.94 -16.90 10.77
N THR A 44 -2.83 -16.95 9.44
CA THR A 44 -2.59 -15.76 8.61
C THR A 44 -3.71 -14.74 8.75
N SER A 45 -4.97 -15.15 8.67
CA SER A 45 -6.13 -14.25 8.82
C SER A 45 -6.16 -13.55 10.18
N THR A 46 -5.78 -14.25 11.25
CA THR A 46 -5.76 -13.72 12.62
C THR A 46 -4.72 -12.59 12.75
N ILE A 47 -3.51 -12.80 12.23
CA ILE A 47 -2.45 -11.80 12.24
C ILE A 47 -2.80 -10.62 11.33
N ILE A 48 -3.36 -10.88 10.15
CA ILE A 48 -3.81 -9.84 9.23
C ILE A 48 -4.86 -8.95 9.90
N ASN A 49 -5.89 -9.54 10.54
CA ASN A 49 -6.95 -8.78 11.20
C ASN A 49 -6.40 -7.96 12.38
N SER A 50 -5.53 -8.56 13.19
CA SER A 50 -4.85 -7.84 14.29
C SER A 50 -3.98 -6.69 13.76
N THR A 51 -3.33 -6.87 12.59
CA THR A 51 -2.54 -5.82 11.96
C THR A 51 -3.41 -4.68 11.42
N LYS A 52 -4.60 -4.98 10.88
CA LYS A 52 -5.56 -3.95 10.46
C LYS A 52 -5.97 -3.07 11.63
N GLU A 53 -6.34 -3.70 12.76
CA GLU A 53 -6.71 -2.99 13.98
C GLU A 53 -5.58 -2.09 14.46
N GLN A 54 -4.36 -2.64 14.60
CA GLN A 54 -3.18 -1.85 14.99
C GLN A 54 -2.90 -0.69 14.00
N GLY A 55 -3.00 -0.91 12.70
CA GLY A 55 -2.78 0.13 11.70
C GLY A 55 -3.79 1.27 11.82
N LEU A 56 -5.07 0.93 11.95
CA LEU A 56 -6.17 1.90 12.07
C LEU A 56 -6.09 2.69 13.39
N ASP A 57 -5.78 2.02 14.50
CA ASP A 57 -5.57 2.66 15.81
C ASP A 57 -4.36 3.60 15.81
N ASN A 58 -3.33 3.26 15.03
CA ASN A 58 -2.16 4.12 14.81
C ASN A 58 -2.34 5.13 13.68
N ASN A 59 -3.59 5.41 13.26
CA ASN A 59 -3.95 6.46 12.29
C ASN A 59 -3.28 6.27 10.91
N PHE A 60 -3.15 5.03 10.44
CA PHE A 60 -2.77 4.72 9.06
C PHE A 60 -3.98 4.75 8.14
N VAL A 61 -3.74 5.09 6.87
CA VAL A 61 -4.68 4.77 5.79
C VAL A 61 -4.46 3.30 5.42
N LEU A 62 -5.48 2.48 5.61
CA LEU A 62 -5.43 1.05 5.33
C LEU A 62 -5.93 0.78 3.90
N THR A 63 -5.34 -0.18 3.23
CA THR A 63 -5.93 -0.84 2.07
C THR A 63 -5.79 -2.35 2.21
N GLU A 64 -6.86 -3.05 1.85
CA GLU A 64 -6.90 -4.51 1.83
C GLU A 64 -7.17 -4.96 0.41
N ILE A 65 -6.29 -5.83 -0.08
CA ILE A 65 -6.34 -6.40 -1.41
C ILE A 65 -6.26 -7.91 -1.21
N LYS A 66 -7.19 -8.65 -1.81
CA LYS A 66 -7.17 -10.13 -1.79
C LYS A 66 -6.86 -10.61 -3.20
N ILE A 67 -5.85 -11.46 -3.33
CA ILE A 67 -5.58 -12.11 -4.61
C ILE A 67 -6.72 -13.09 -4.88
N SER A 68 -7.27 -13.04 -6.08
CA SER A 68 -8.39 -13.88 -6.49
C SER A 68 -8.27 -14.22 -7.97
N ASN A 69 -9.25 -14.97 -8.49
CA ASN A 69 -9.36 -15.18 -9.92
C ASN A 69 -9.61 -13.87 -10.69
N GLU A 70 -10.28 -12.89 -10.08
CA GLU A 70 -10.59 -11.59 -10.69
C GLU A 70 -9.45 -10.57 -10.55
N PHE A 71 -8.66 -10.64 -9.48
CA PHE A 71 -7.58 -9.70 -9.25
C PHE A 71 -6.24 -10.39 -8.97
N LYS A 72 -5.24 -10.05 -9.80
CA LYS A 72 -3.88 -10.59 -9.75
C LYS A 72 -2.91 -9.42 -9.75
N VAL A 73 -1.91 -9.47 -8.88
CA VAL A 73 -0.90 -8.40 -8.75
C VAL A 73 0.17 -8.58 -9.82
N THR A 74 -0.17 -8.48 -11.10
CA THR A 74 0.77 -8.76 -12.20
C THR A 74 1.56 -7.55 -12.68
N SER A 75 1.08 -6.35 -12.35
CA SER A 75 1.75 -5.10 -12.65
C SER A 75 1.66 -4.10 -11.49
N LEU A 76 2.65 -3.20 -11.42
CA LEU A 76 2.64 -2.11 -10.43
C LEU A 76 1.49 -1.12 -10.67
N GLN A 77 1.04 -0.98 -11.92
CA GLN A 77 -0.10 -0.12 -12.27
C GLN A 77 -1.39 -0.65 -11.62
N GLU A 78 -1.68 -1.95 -11.82
CA GLU A 78 -2.87 -2.59 -11.27
C GLU A 78 -2.87 -2.55 -9.74
N LEU A 79 -1.70 -2.80 -9.13
CA LEU A 79 -1.53 -2.69 -7.68
C LEU A 79 -1.85 -1.28 -7.20
N TYR A 80 -1.25 -0.25 -7.81
CA TYR A 80 -1.49 1.13 -7.45
C TYR A 80 -2.97 1.52 -7.57
N SER A 81 -3.60 1.19 -8.70
CA SER A 81 -5.01 1.49 -8.92
C SER A 81 -5.92 0.79 -7.91
N ASN A 82 -5.58 -0.44 -7.49
CA ASN A 82 -6.35 -1.16 -6.46
C ASN A 82 -6.15 -0.57 -5.07
N ILE A 83 -4.93 -0.17 -4.71
CA ILE A 83 -4.67 0.55 -3.46
C ILE A 83 -5.56 1.79 -3.39
N MET A 84 -5.57 2.60 -4.45
CA MET A 84 -6.32 3.87 -4.48
C MET A 84 -7.84 3.70 -4.46
N GLN A 85 -8.35 2.53 -4.87
CA GLN A 85 -9.79 2.23 -4.87
C GLN A 85 -10.28 1.64 -3.55
N ASN A 86 -9.40 0.99 -2.78
CA ASN A 86 -9.76 0.26 -1.57
C ASN A 86 -9.18 0.93 -0.33
N LEU A 87 -9.42 2.23 -0.16
CA LEU A 87 -8.91 2.99 0.98
C LEU A 87 -9.87 2.92 2.16
N ILE A 88 -9.33 2.71 3.35
CA ILE A 88 -10.04 2.59 4.62
C ILE A 88 -9.35 3.49 5.64
N VAL A 89 -10.15 4.22 6.42
CA VAL A 89 -9.65 5.06 7.52
C VAL A 89 -10.52 4.85 8.76
N GLN A 90 -9.91 5.06 9.93
CA GLN A 90 -10.64 5.14 11.19
C GLN A 90 -10.82 6.60 11.58
N ARG A 91 -12.07 7.03 11.78
CA ARG A 91 -12.41 8.38 12.23
C ARG A 91 -13.31 8.28 13.45
N GLN A 92 -12.86 8.88 14.56
CA GLN A 92 -13.61 8.90 15.83
C GLN A 92 -14.01 7.49 16.31
N GLY A 93 -13.14 6.49 16.11
CA GLY A 93 -13.38 5.09 16.47
C GLY A 93 -14.29 4.32 15.51
N VAL A 94 -14.73 4.92 14.40
CA VAL A 94 -15.53 4.25 13.36
C VAL A 94 -14.64 3.98 12.14
N ILE A 95 -14.57 2.71 11.75
CA ILE A 95 -13.89 2.27 10.53
C ILE A 95 -14.80 2.52 9.35
N THR A 96 -14.35 3.32 8.38
CA THR A 96 -15.14 3.69 7.21
C THR A 96 -14.34 3.50 5.92
N PRO A 97 -14.89 2.81 4.91
CA PRO A 97 -14.39 2.94 3.55
C PRO A 97 -14.35 4.41 3.13
N THR A 98 -13.31 4.82 2.43
CA THR A 98 -13.12 6.19 1.96
C THR A 98 -12.64 6.20 0.52
N SER A 99 -12.80 7.33 -0.16
CA SER A 99 -12.17 7.58 -1.45
C SER A 99 -10.97 8.52 -1.30
N PHE A 100 -10.15 8.59 -2.35
CA PHE A 100 -9.12 9.61 -2.50
C PHE A 100 -9.71 11.01 -2.21
N GLU A 101 -10.79 11.37 -2.88
CA GLU A 101 -11.43 12.68 -2.75
C GLU A 101 -11.92 12.96 -1.32
N ALA A 102 -12.48 11.98 -0.63
CA ALA A 102 -12.97 12.13 0.73
C ALA A 102 -11.83 12.30 1.77
N ILE A 103 -10.65 11.74 1.50
CA ILE A 103 -9.44 12.01 2.30
C ILE A 103 -9.02 13.47 2.10
N PHE A 104 -9.01 13.97 0.87
CA PHE A 104 -8.56 15.35 0.56
C PHE A 104 -9.59 16.43 0.84
N GLN A 105 -10.88 16.10 0.87
CA GLN A 105 -11.94 17.05 1.11
C GLN A 105 -11.79 17.73 2.48
N ILE A 106 -11.46 16.98 3.53
CA ILE A 106 -11.25 17.53 4.88
C ILE A 106 -10.12 18.56 4.88
N TRP A 107 -9.01 18.23 4.22
CA TRP A 107 -7.88 19.14 4.10
C TRP A 107 -8.24 20.40 3.31
N LEU A 108 -8.97 20.25 2.20
CA LEU A 108 -9.46 21.38 1.40
C LEU A 108 -10.41 22.28 2.18
N GLU A 109 -11.30 21.70 3.00
CA GLU A 109 -12.21 22.45 3.86
C GLU A 109 -11.45 23.23 4.94
N ARG A 110 -10.41 22.64 5.53
CA ARG A 110 -9.48 23.34 6.43
C ARG A 110 -8.77 24.50 5.74
N ILE A 111 -8.28 24.30 4.52
CA ILE A 111 -7.63 25.37 3.75
C ILE A 111 -8.59 26.51 3.45
N ARG A 112 -9.85 26.19 3.12
CA ARG A 112 -10.90 27.17 2.85
C ARG A 112 -11.31 27.97 4.07
N SER A 113 -11.14 27.43 5.28
CA SER A 113 -11.51 28.11 6.51
C SER A 113 -10.46 29.12 7.00
N TYR A 114 -9.26 29.15 6.38
CA TYR A 114 -8.26 30.16 6.72
C TYR A 114 -8.77 31.58 6.42
N PRO A 115 -8.71 32.50 7.39
CA PRO A 115 -9.14 33.89 7.19
C PRO A 115 -8.20 34.65 6.24
N ASP A 116 -6.90 34.31 6.24
CA ASP A 116 -5.91 34.86 5.33
C ASP A 116 -5.63 33.90 4.16
N LYS A 117 -5.94 34.36 2.94
CA LYS A 117 -5.70 33.60 1.71
C LYS A 117 -4.22 33.37 1.44
N ASN A 118 -3.32 34.21 1.96
CA ASN A 118 -1.88 34.03 1.78
C ASN A 118 -1.38 32.79 2.55
N VAL A 119 -1.95 32.51 3.73
CA VAL A 119 -1.65 31.31 4.51
C VAL A 119 -2.11 30.06 3.76
N ALA A 120 -3.34 30.07 3.25
CA ALA A 120 -3.88 28.99 2.43
C ALA A 120 -3.01 28.72 1.18
N GLN A 121 -2.58 29.76 0.48
CA GLN A 121 -1.69 29.63 -0.69
C GLN A 121 -0.30 29.11 -0.32
N GLY A 122 0.28 29.58 0.79
CA GLY A 122 1.58 29.13 1.28
C GLY A 122 1.57 27.63 1.62
N GLU A 123 0.51 27.13 2.23
CA GLU A 123 0.36 25.71 2.53
C GLU A 123 0.21 24.86 1.25
N ILE A 124 -0.61 25.29 0.29
CA ILE A 124 -0.74 24.62 -1.01
C ILE A 124 0.61 24.62 -1.73
N PHE A 125 1.36 25.72 -1.72
CA PHE A 125 2.66 25.76 -2.37
C PHE A 125 3.66 24.82 -1.71
N SER A 126 3.68 24.76 -0.38
CA SER A 126 4.57 23.90 0.39
C SER A 126 4.33 22.42 0.08
N ILE A 127 3.05 21.98 0.09
CA ILE A 127 2.72 20.59 -0.23
C ILE A 127 3.04 20.25 -1.68
N ILE A 128 2.74 21.13 -2.64
CA ILE A 128 3.04 20.89 -4.05
C ILE A 128 4.55 20.78 -4.28
N SER A 129 5.35 21.67 -3.67
CA SER A 129 6.81 21.62 -3.76
C SER A 129 7.38 20.33 -3.16
N GLU A 130 6.78 19.81 -2.08
CA GLU A 130 7.17 18.51 -1.52
C GLU A 130 6.82 17.36 -2.47
N LEU A 131 5.63 17.37 -3.07
CA LEU A 131 5.20 16.33 -4.01
C LEU A 131 6.03 16.34 -5.29
N GLU A 132 6.46 17.50 -5.79
CA GLU A 132 7.31 17.62 -6.98
C GLU A 132 8.64 16.89 -6.83
N LYS A 133 9.18 16.78 -5.60
CA LYS A 133 10.41 16.01 -5.32
C LYS A 133 10.25 14.51 -5.60
N HIS A 134 9.01 14.01 -5.55
CA HIS A 134 8.71 12.59 -5.72
C HIS A 134 8.09 12.30 -7.10
N SER A 135 7.14 13.12 -7.53
CA SER A 135 6.50 13.02 -8.84
C SER A 135 5.96 14.38 -9.29
N VAL A 136 6.62 14.96 -10.29
CA VAL A 136 6.18 16.20 -10.95
C VAL A 136 4.79 16.06 -11.57
N VAL A 137 4.52 14.90 -12.18
CA VAL A 137 3.22 14.62 -12.81
C VAL A 137 2.11 14.56 -11.76
N PHE A 138 2.35 13.86 -10.64
CA PHE A 138 1.40 13.78 -9.54
C PHE A 138 1.13 15.16 -8.93
N ALA A 139 2.19 15.94 -8.66
CA ALA A 139 2.06 17.27 -8.09
C ALA A 139 1.26 18.23 -8.99
N LYS A 140 1.54 18.24 -10.30
CA LYS A 140 0.78 19.05 -11.27
C LYS A 140 -0.68 18.61 -11.39
N ALA A 141 -0.93 17.30 -11.40
CA ALA A 141 -2.27 16.74 -11.40
C ALA A 141 -3.04 17.14 -10.14
N PHE A 142 -2.41 17.05 -8.97
CA PHE A 142 -3.00 17.43 -7.69
C PHE A 142 -3.26 18.93 -7.60
N LEU A 143 -2.34 19.80 -8.03
CA LEU A 143 -2.57 21.24 -8.10
C LEU A 143 -3.75 21.58 -9.01
N SER A 144 -3.85 20.91 -10.15
CA SER A 144 -4.96 21.08 -11.07
C SER A 144 -6.28 20.59 -10.47
N TYR A 145 -6.24 19.52 -9.68
CA TYR A 145 -7.39 18.96 -8.99
C TYR A 145 -7.92 19.97 -7.95
N ILE A 146 -7.02 20.56 -7.15
CA ILE A 146 -7.35 21.61 -6.18
C ILE A 146 -8.02 22.80 -6.89
N LYS A 147 -7.44 23.29 -7.99
CA LYS A 147 -8.00 24.40 -8.77
C LYS A 147 -9.40 24.09 -9.28
N SER A 148 -9.61 22.91 -9.85
CA SER A 148 -10.93 22.47 -10.33
C SER A 148 -11.95 22.37 -9.18
N LYS A 149 -11.56 21.85 -8.01
CA LYS A 149 -12.42 21.81 -6.82
C LYS A 149 -12.78 23.20 -6.30
N ILE A 150 -11.85 24.16 -6.33
CA ILE A 150 -12.11 25.55 -5.93
C ILE A 150 -13.07 26.25 -6.90
N ASN A 151 -12.92 26.00 -8.19
CA ASN A 151 -13.74 26.61 -9.24
C ASN A 151 -15.13 25.95 -9.40
N GLY A 152 -15.42 24.87 -8.67
CA GLY A 152 -16.68 24.13 -8.79
C GLY A 152 -16.80 23.29 -10.07
N ASP A 153 -15.68 23.06 -10.77
CA ASP A 153 -15.63 22.24 -11.98
C ASP A 153 -15.54 20.75 -11.58
N SER A 154 -16.71 20.14 -11.43
CA SER A 154 -16.85 18.75 -10.98
C SER A 154 -16.26 17.75 -11.98
N GLU A 155 -16.49 17.97 -13.28
CA GLU A 155 -16.02 17.11 -14.36
C GLU A 155 -14.49 17.05 -14.41
N SER A 156 -13.82 18.20 -14.45
CA SER A 156 -12.36 18.25 -14.40
C SER A 156 -11.81 17.69 -13.10
N SER A 157 -12.48 17.95 -11.97
CA SER A 157 -12.02 17.42 -10.68
C SER A 157 -12.11 15.89 -10.62
N SER A 158 -13.14 15.31 -11.23
CA SER A 158 -13.32 13.85 -11.31
C SER A 158 -12.29 13.22 -12.25
N ALA A 159 -12.07 13.80 -13.44
CA ALA A 159 -11.08 13.29 -14.39
C ALA A 159 -9.65 13.32 -13.81
N LEU A 160 -9.32 14.37 -13.06
CA LEU A 160 -8.02 14.47 -12.38
C LEU A 160 -7.89 13.53 -11.19
N ALA A 161 -8.98 13.28 -10.45
CA ALA A 161 -8.99 12.26 -9.42
C ALA A 161 -8.76 10.87 -10.02
N SER A 162 -9.43 10.52 -11.13
CA SER A 162 -9.19 9.28 -11.88
C SER A 162 -7.71 9.10 -12.24
N LEU A 163 -7.08 10.15 -12.78
CA LEU A 163 -5.64 10.14 -13.09
C LEU A 163 -4.78 9.92 -11.84
N LEU A 164 -5.07 10.64 -10.75
CA LEU A 164 -4.37 10.50 -9.48
C LEU A 164 -4.57 9.11 -8.85
N MET A 165 -5.66 8.42 -9.17
CA MET A 165 -5.89 7.01 -8.77
C MET A 165 -5.27 6.00 -9.75
N GLY A 166 -4.53 6.47 -10.77
CA GLY A 166 -3.90 5.62 -11.78
C GLY A 166 -4.88 4.98 -12.76
N LYS A 167 -6.11 5.50 -12.88
CA LYS A 167 -7.03 5.03 -13.92
C LYS A 167 -6.61 5.62 -15.27
N ASN A 168 -6.32 4.75 -16.22
CA ASN A 168 -6.04 5.11 -17.61
C ASN A 168 -7.38 5.38 -18.33
N GLU A 169 -7.95 6.55 -18.09
CA GLU A 169 -9.08 7.05 -18.87
C GLU A 169 -8.53 8.09 -19.85
N ASP A 170 -8.73 7.89 -21.15
CA ASP A 170 -8.40 8.87 -22.20
C ASP A 170 -9.26 10.12 -22.03
N ASN A 171 -8.82 11.01 -21.15
CA ASN A 171 -9.53 12.23 -20.80
C ASN A 171 -8.84 13.43 -21.46
N CYS A 172 -9.51 14.04 -22.45
CA CYS A 172 -9.04 15.26 -23.12
C CYS A 172 -8.61 16.34 -22.11
N THR A 173 -9.37 16.47 -21.01
CA THR A 173 -9.11 17.40 -19.90
C THR A 173 -7.75 17.21 -19.22
N VAL A 174 -7.21 15.99 -19.22
CA VAL A 174 -5.88 15.69 -18.68
C VAL A 174 -4.80 16.12 -19.67
N GLY A 175 -5.00 15.83 -20.97
CA GLY A 175 -4.11 16.25 -22.05
C GLY A 175 -4.00 17.77 -22.17
N ASP A 176 -5.12 18.48 -22.07
CA ASP A 176 -5.18 19.95 -22.12
C ASP A 176 -4.41 20.63 -20.98
N LYS A 177 -4.20 19.90 -19.86
CA LYS A 177 -3.41 20.36 -18.72
C LYS A 177 -1.93 20.00 -18.83
N GLY A 178 -1.49 19.48 -19.98
CA GLY A 178 -0.10 19.13 -20.26
C GLY A 178 0.40 17.95 -19.44
N LEU A 179 -0.49 17.07 -19.00
CA LEU A 179 -0.18 15.86 -18.24
C LEU A 179 -0.16 14.67 -19.21
N ASP A 180 0.98 14.02 -19.34
CA ASP A 180 1.13 12.81 -20.16
C ASP A 180 0.95 11.56 -19.29
N GLN A 181 -0.06 10.76 -19.59
CA GLN A 181 -0.35 9.51 -18.90
C GLN A 181 0.79 8.48 -19.07
N LYS A 182 1.60 8.59 -20.12
CA LYS A 182 2.78 7.73 -20.33
C LYS A 182 3.91 7.97 -19.34
N GLN A 183 3.87 9.10 -18.63
CA GLN A 183 4.82 9.43 -17.55
C GLN A 183 4.31 8.95 -16.18
N HIS A 184 3.24 8.16 -16.14
CA HIS A 184 2.75 7.56 -14.91
C HIS A 184 3.72 6.48 -14.43
N GLU A 185 4.39 6.76 -13.32
CA GLU A 185 5.29 5.82 -12.65
C GLU A 185 4.66 5.40 -11.31
N PRO A 186 4.06 4.19 -11.20
CA PRO A 186 3.25 3.78 -10.05
C PRO A 186 3.97 3.90 -8.70
N ILE A 187 5.25 3.53 -8.64
CA ILE A 187 6.06 3.64 -7.41
C ILE A 187 6.17 5.11 -6.96
N LYS A 188 6.46 6.02 -7.90
CA LYS A 188 6.58 7.46 -7.60
C LYS A 188 5.23 8.08 -7.22
N PHE A 189 4.16 7.64 -7.87
CA PHE A 189 2.79 8.05 -7.56
C PHE A 189 2.37 7.57 -6.18
N LEU A 190 2.63 6.30 -5.84
CA LEU A 190 2.38 5.76 -4.51
C LEU A 190 3.18 6.49 -3.44
N LYS A 191 4.45 6.81 -3.70
CA LYS A 191 5.27 7.62 -2.80
C LYS A 191 4.70 9.04 -2.62
N ALA A 192 4.34 9.72 -3.70
CA ALA A 192 3.74 11.04 -3.63
C ALA A 192 2.42 11.00 -2.84
N PHE A 193 1.60 9.97 -3.05
CA PHE A 193 0.38 9.75 -2.27
C PHE A 193 0.67 9.48 -0.79
N ALA A 194 1.66 8.66 -0.45
CA ALA A 194 2.09 8.40 0.93
C ALA A 194 2.51 9.70 1.64
N LYS A 195 3.28 10.55 0.96
CA LYS A 195 3.71 11.85 1.50
C LYS A 195 2.56 12.82 1.66
N LEU A 196 1.63 12.81 0.71
CA LEU A 196 0.42 13.59 0.76
C LEU A 196 -0.45 13.18 1.96
N VAL A 197 -0.67 11.89 2.23
CA VAL A 197 -1.45 11.45 3.40
C VAL A 197 -0.74 11.75 4.72
N GLN A 198 0.60 11.67 4.76
CA GLN A 198 1.39 12.08 5.92
C GLN A 198 1.23 13.58 6.21
N TYR A 199 1.26 14.40 5.16
CA TYR A 199 1.11 15.85 5.29
C TYR A 199 -0.24 16.27 5.86
N ILE A 200 -1.33 15.59 5.47
CA ILE A 200 -2.68 15.89 5.97
C ILE A 200 -2.94 15.33 7.38
N GLY A 201 -2.01 14.52 7.93
CA GLY A 201 -2.00 14.10 9.33
C GLY A 201 -2.17 12.60 9.59
N PHE A 202 -2.10 11.73 8.57
CA PHE A 202 -2.02 10.27 8.78
C PHE A 202 -0.57 9.82 9.05
N SER A 203 -0.39 8.67 9.70
CA SER A 203 0.94 8.12 9.98
C SER A 203 1.64 7.57 8.73
N GLY A 204 0.84 7.12 7.75
CA GLY A 204 1.31 6.53 6.50
C GLY A 204 0.22 5.67 5.87
N ILE A 205 0.62 4.76 5.00
CA ILE A 205 -0.27 3.80 4.33
C ILE A 205 0.12 2.38 4.74
N LEU A 206 -0.86 1.60 5.21
CA LEU A 206 -0.74 0.17 5.43
C LEU A 206 -1.43 -0.56 4.27
N ILE A 207 -0.68 -1.36 3.53
CA ILE A 207 -1.13 -2.09 2.34
C ILE A 207 -1.06 -3.58 2.66
N ILE A 208 -2.22 -4.22 2.77
CA ILE A 208 -2.32 -5.66 3.02
C ILE A 208 -2.72 -6.35 1.72
N VAL A 209 -1.95 -7.36 1.33
CA VAL A 209 -2.24 -8.23 0.18
C VAL A 209 -2.36 -9.67 0.68
N ASP A 210 -3.58 -10.18 0.70
CA ASP A 210 -3.90 -11.53 1.19
C ASP A 210 -3.91 -12.58 0.06
N ASP A 211 -3.81 -13.86 0.44
CA ASP A 211 -3.82 -15.02 -0.45
C ASP A 211 -2.72 -15.07 -1.52
N LEU A 212 -1.48 -14.67 -1.18
CA LEU A 212 -0.36 -14.66 -2.13
C LEU A 212 -0.05 -16.05 -2.72
N GLN A 213 -0.36 -17.13 -2.00
CA GLN A 213 -0.17 -18.52 -2.43
C GLN A 213 -0.96 -18.87 -3.69
N LEU A 214 -2.06 -18.16 -3.97
CA LEU A 214 -2.87 -18.41 -5.17
C LEU A 214 -2.10 -18.14 -6.47
N VAL A 215 -1.02 -17.34 -6.41
CA VAL A 215 -0.11 -17.14 -7.54
C VAL A 215 0.51 -18.46 -8.05
N LEU A 216 0.61 -19.50 -7.22
CA LEU A 216 1.11 -20.82 -7.62
C LEU A 216 0.22 -21.52 -8.66
N ASN A 217 -1.07 -21.21 -8.65
CA ASN A 217 -2.06 -21.79 -9.56
C ASN A 217 -2.12 -21.04 -10.90
N GLU A 218 -1.43 -19.92 -11.00
CA GLU A 218 -1.41 -19.09 -12.20
C GLU A 218 -0.47 -19.63 -13.28
N ARG A 219 -0.73 -19.17 -14.50
CA ARG A 219 0.16 -19.38 -15.64
C ARG A 219 1.54 -18.77 -15.34
N SER A 220 2.58 -19.34 -15.93
CA SER A 220 3.97 -18.94 -15.68
C SER A 220 4.25 -17.46 -15.97
N ASP A 221 3.60 -16.89 -16.99
CA ASP A 221 3.73 -15.48 -17.37
C ASP A 221 3.14 -14.54 -16.31
N LEU A 222 1.93 -14.82 -15.84
CA LEU A 222 1.28 -14.03 -14.78
C LEU A 222 2.02 -14.14 -13.45
N ARG A 223 2.48 -15.36 -13.12
CA ARG A 223 3.29 -15.59 -11.92
C ARG A 223 4.61 -14.84 -11.94
N ALA A 224 5.32 -14.84 -13.07
CA ALA A 224 6.53 -14.05 -13.22
C ALA A 224 6.26 -12.55 -13.01
N GLY A 225 5.14 -12.03 -13.55
CA GLY A 225 4.71 -10.65 -13.29
C GLY A 225 4.51 -10.34 -11.81
N CYS A 226 3.85 -11.23 -11.06
CA CYS A 226 3.72 -11.08 -9.60
C CYS A 226 5.07 -11.02 -8.89
N TYR A 227 6.01 -11.87 -9.27
CA TYR A 227 7.36 -11.88 -8.70
C TYR A 227 8.16 -10.63 -9.08
N ASP A 228 7.99 -10.12 -10.29
CA ASP A 228 8.57 -8.83 -10.72
C ASP A 228 8.02 -7.65 -9.92
N VAL A 229 6.72 -7.65 -9.60
CA VAL A 229 6.13 -6.66 -8.70
C VAL A 229 6.75 -6.75 -7.31
N LEU A 230 6.83 -7.94 -6.70
CA LEU A 230 7.45 -8.13 -5.39
C LEU A 230 8.91 -7.67 -5.37
N LYS A 231 9.71 -8.03 -6.38
CA LYS A 231 11.10 -7.57 -6.53
C LYS A 231 11.18 -6.04 -6.58
N SER A 232 10.31 -5.42 -7.37
CA SER A 232 10.25 -3.96 -7.51
C SER A 232 9.89 -3.27 -6.20
N LEU A 233 8.94 -3.80 -5.44
CA LEU A 233 8.58 -3.27 -4.12
C LEU A 233 9.73 -3.40 -3.13
N LEU A 234 10.39 -4.56 -3.08
CA LEU A 234 11.56 -4.80 -2.22
C LEU A 234 12.69 -3.81 -2.54
N ASP A 235 12.99 -3.60 -3.81
CA ASP A 235 14.02 -2.64 -4.25
C ASP A 235 13.62 -1.20 -3.92
N ALA A 236 12.35 -0.85 -4.10
CA ALA A 236 11.83 0.48 -3.78
C ALA A 236 11.81 0.78 -2.26
N ILE A 237 11.63 -0.24 -1.42
CA ILE A 237 11.75 -0.12 0.03
C ILE A 237 13.22 0.00 0.43
N LYS A 238 14.11 -0.85 -0.11
CA LYS A 238 15.56 -0.82 0.18
C LYS A 238 16.24 0.48 -0.26
N SER A 239 15.73 1.13 -1.30
CA SER A 239 16.22 2.41 -1.80
C SER A 239 15.55 3.64 -1.15
N ASP A 240 14.73 3.44 -0.10
CA ASP A 240 13.95 4.50 0.55
C ASP A 240 12.99 5.26 -0.39
N THR A 241 12.69 4.70 -1.55
CA THR A 241 11.75 5.29 -2.50
C THR A 241 10.33 5.25 -1.91
N LEU A 242 9.91 4.14 -1.31
CA LEU A 242 8.56 3.94 -0.75
C LEU A 242 8.43 4.23 0.76
N GLN A 243 9.13 5.25 1.28
CA GLN A 243 8.88 5.68 2.67
C GLN A 243 7.43 6.13 2.89
N GLY A 244 6.90 5.83 4.07
CA GLY A 244 5.50 6.10 4.42
C GLY A 244 4.55 4.98 4.02
N CYS A 245 5.07 3.88 3.43
CA CYS A 245 4.29 2.69 3.10
C CYS A 245 4.77 1.47 3.91
N MET A 246 3.82 0.73 4.47
CA MET A 246 4.01 -0.62 4.97
C MET A 246 3.27 -1.61 4.07
N PHE A 247 3.98 -2.61 3.55
CA PHE A 247 3.38 -3.73 2.85
C PHE A 247 3.36 -4.96 3.74
N LEU A 248 2.22 -5.62 3.83
CA LEU A 248 2.06 -6.91 4.48
C LEU A 248 1.42 -7.88 3.50
N PHE A 249 2.15 -8.93 3.13
CA PHE A 249 1.62 -10.02 2.32
C PHE A 249 1.24 -11.19 3.21
N GLY A 250 0.03 -11.74 3.03
CA GLY A 250 -0.40 -12.98 3.66
C GLY A 250 -0.23 -14.16 2.71
N SER A 251 0.28 -15.28 3.21
CA SER A 251 0.41 -16.51 2.44
C SER A 251 0.47 -17.76 3.31
N THR A 252 0.30 -18.93 2.70
CA THR A 252 0.61 -20.22 3.31
C THR A 252 2.07 -20.62 3.03
N TYR A 253 2.57 -21.64 3.72
CA TYR A 253 3.90 -22.20 3.46
C TYR A 253 4.10 -22.67 2.02
N ASP A 254 3.03 -23.02 1.29
CA ASP A 254 3.09 -23.52 -0.08
C ASP A 254 3.94 -22.64 -1.01
N ILE A 255 3.90 -21.31 -0.82
CA ILE A 255 4.65 -20.38 -1.66
C ILE A 255 6.17 -20.47 -1.48
N VAL A 256 6.61 -20.97 -0.33
CA VAL A 256 8.02 -21.23 -0.02
C VAL A 256 8.36 -22.70 -0.30
N GLU A 257 7.44 -23.64 -0.08
CA GLU A 257 7.74 -25.07 -0.23
C GLU A 257 7.82 -25.53 -1.69
N ASP A 258 7.02 -24.95 -2.58
CA ASP A 258 7.01 -25.30 -4.00
C ASP A 258 8.27 -24.78 -4.70
N GLN A 259 9.26 -25.65 -4.90
CA GLN A 259 10.53 -25.32 -5.53
C GLN A 259 10.41 -24.96 -7.02
N LEU A 260 9.36 -25.45 -7.70
CA LEU A 260 9.20 -25.29 -9.15
C LEU A 260 8.39 -24.05 -9.52
N ARG A 261 7.46 -23.65 -8.63
CA ARG A 261 6.52 -22.56 -8.89
C ARG A 261 6.57 -21.47 -7.84
N GLY A 262 6.96 -21.75 -6.60
CA GLY A 262 7.05 -20.80 -5.51
C GLY A 262 8.24 -19.86 -5.60
N PHE A 263 8.58 -19.19 -4.49
CA PHE A 263 9.63 -18.18 -4.48
C PHE A 263 10.99 -18.71 -4.96
N TYR A 264 11.34 -19.96 -4.64
CA TYR A 264 12.57 -20.62 -5.10
C TYR A 264 12.69 -20.75 -6.63
N SER A 265 11.59 -20.63 -7.36
CA SER A 265 11.60 -20.67 -8.83
C SER A 265 12.13 -19.37 -9.48
N ASP A 266 12.15 -18.25 -8.74
CA ASP A 266 12.70 -16.96 -9.20
C ASP A 266 13.92 -16.58 -8.35
N TYR A 267 15.11 -16.84 -8.90
CA TYR A 267 16.39 -16.55 -8.24
C TYR A 267 16.53 -15.08 -7.83
N GLY A 268 16.02 -14.14 -8.64
CA GLY A 268 16.10 -12.71 -8.37
C GLY A 268 15.26 -12.30 -7.16
N LEU A 269 14.12 -12.96 -6.97
CA LEU A 269 13.25 -12.77 -5.80
C LEU A 269 13.87 -13.41 -4.56
N CYS A 270 14.34 -14.65 -4.64
CA CYS A 270 15.01 -15.32 -3.52
C CYS A 270 16.14 -14.50 -2.93
N GLN A 271 17.02 -13.97 -3.79
CA GLN A 271 18.16 -13.17 -3.35
C GLN A 271 17.73 -11.94 -2.53
N ARG A 272 16.55 -11.38 -2.83
CA ARG A 272 16.03 -10.21 -2.12
C ARG A 272 15.32 -10.56 -0.82
N LEU A 273 14.63 -11.71 -0.78
CA LEU A 273 13.92 -12.22 0.40
C LEU A 273 14.87 -12.79 1.46
N GLY A 274 16.04 -13.30 1.04
CA GLY A 274 17.04 -13.84 1.96
C GLY A 274 16.74 -15.28 2.37
N SER A 275 17.06 -15.63 3.63
CA SER A 275 16.81 -16.97 4.16
C SER A 275 15.32 -17.24 4.31
N MET A 276 14.83 -18.32 3.71
CA MET A 276 13.43 -18.76 3.78
C MET A 276 13.36 -20.22 4.30
N ASP A 277 14.29 -20.62 5.17
CA ASP A 277 14.27 -21.95 5.80
C ASP A 277 13.40 -21.92 7.06
N HIS A 278 12.21 -22.53 6.95
CA HIS A 278 11.26 -22.70 8.06
C HIS A 278 11.35 -24.07 8.72
N ARG A 279 12.15 -25.00 8.19
CA ARG A 279 12.10 -26.42 8.60
C ARG A 279 13.03 -26.76 9.76
N ASN A 280 13.86 -25.82 10.23
CA ASN A 280 14.98 -26.16 11.11
C ASN A 280 15.29 -25.15 12.22
N THR A 281 14.31 -24.38 12.71
CA THR A 281 14.53 -23.46 13.84
C THR A 281 13.44 -23.60 14.91
N ASP A 282 13.87 -23.86 16.15
CA ASP A 282 12.98 -23.86 17.32
C ASP A 282 12.36 -22.46 17.55
N THR A 283 12.97 -21.42 16.99
CA THR A 283 12.54 -20.02 17.00
C THR A 283 12.56 -19.42 15.59
N TYR A 284 11.42 -18.98 15.06
CA TYR A 284 11.38 -18.23 13.80
C TYR A 284 11.90 -16.80 14.00
N ASP A 285 12.78 -16.33 13.12
CA ASP A 285 13.24 -14.94 13.15
C ASP A 285 12.23 -14.04 12.45
N VAL A 286 11.33 -13.45 13.24
CA VAL A 286 10.32 -12.48 12.79
C VAL A 286 10.94 -11.24 12.12
N LYS A 287 12.24 -10.95 12.31
CA LYS A 287 12.89 -9.78 11.70
C LYS A 287 13.11 -9.94 10.21
N ASN A 288 13.11 -11.16 9.69
CA ASN A 288 13.25 -11.40 8.26
C ASN A 288 12.07 -10.81 7.46
N THR A 289 12.28 -10.61 6.16
CA THR A 289 11.21 -10.17 5.26
C THR A 289 10.09 -11.21 5.20
N VAL A 290 10.44 -12.50 5.18
CA VAL A 290 9.50 -13.60 5.31
C VAL A 290 9.44 -14.02 6.79
N MET A 291 8.26 -13.92 7.38
CA MET A 291 7.95 -14.30 8.76
C MET A 291 7.15 -15.59 8.72
N PHE A 292 7.71 -16.66 9.29
CA PHE A 292 7.01 -17.93 9.43
C PHE A 292 6.24 -17.95 10.74
N VAL A 293 5.00 -18.40 10.67
CA VAL A 293 4.05 -18.43 11.78
C VAL A 293 3.67 -19.88 12.05
N LYS A 294 3.75 -20.28 13.32
CA LYS A 294 3.41 -21.62 13.83
C LYS A 294 1.92 -21.76 14.10
#